data_AF-A0A542K994-F1
#
_entry.id   AF-A0A542K994-F1
#
_cell.length_a   1.000
_cell.length_b   1.000
_cell.length_c   1.000
_cell.angle_alpha   90.00
_cell.angle_beta   90.00
_cell.angle_gamma   90.00
#
_symmetry.space_group_name_H-M   'P 1'
#
loop_
_entity.id
_entity.type
_entity.pdbx_description
1 polymer ?
#
loop_
_entity_poly.entity_id
_entity_poly.type
_entity_poly.pdbx_seq_one_letter_code
_entity_poly.pdbx_strand_id
1 'polypeptide(L)'
;MQKPRTGRAVAALAVMISSGAMVFVPSSVASATEDDCDGIGVIGVFRAVESGASFDFRGRRVELQNESALDRYSRAEIKSGRKSGDRLWVDRSYRSFPDFKGIVSDAQAKRDGWKMCGPYTGSRTQSVFNSNYAARACGEFDGITKCGKWYVD
;
A
#
# COMPACT_ATOMS: atom_id res chain seq x y z
N MET A 1 75.69 1.79 9.10
CA MET A 1 75.52 0.89 7.94
C MET A 1 74.36 -0.08 8.22
N GLN A 2 73.61 -0.42 7.17
CA GLN A 2 72.49 -1.37 7.05
C GLN A 2 71.04 -0.88 7.28
N LYS A 3 70.17 -1.44 6.42
CA LYS A 3 68.93 -0.98 5.77
C LYS A 3 67.65 -1.12 6.62
N PRO A 4 66.53 -0.51 6.18
CA PRO A 4 65.27 -0.41 6.92
C PRO A 4 64.39 -1.65 6.73
N ARG A 5 63.44 -1.84 7.66
CA ARG A 5 62.26 -2.70 7.45
C ARG A 5 60.98 -1.89 7.68
N THR A 6 60.31 -1.63 6.57
CA THR A 6 58.93 -1.21 6.44
C THR A 6 57.98 -2.25 7.05
N GLY A 7 56.93 -1.79 7.73
CA GLY A 7 55.81 -2.68 8.02
C GLY A 7 54.86 -2.19 9.12
N ARG A 8 53.91 -1.34 8.74
CA ARG A 8 52.44 -1.54 8.89
C ARG A 8 51.75 -0.19 9.07
N ALA A 9 50.95 0.14 8.06
CA ALA A 9 50.01 1.25 8.06
C ALA A 9 48.96 1.02 9.15
N VAL A 10 48.79 2.02 10.01
CA VAL A 10 47.60 2.17 10.86
C VAL A 10 46.75 3.24 10.19
N ALA A 11 45.67 2.81 9.55
CA ALA A 11 44.65 3.72 9.02
C ALA A 11 43.92 4.36 10.20
N ALA A 12 44.15 5.66 10.42
CA ALA A 12 43.40 6.44 11.38
C ALA A 12 42.07 6.87 10.75
N LEU A 13 40.95 6.49 11.39
CA LEU A 13 39.62 6.97 11.06
C LEU A 13 39.57 8.50 11.23
N ALA A 14 39.33 9.21 10.13
CA ALA A 14 38.84 10.58 10.20
C ALA A 14 37.32 10.53 10.44
N VAL A 15 36.89 10.85 11.67
CA VAL A 15 35.48 11.11 11.97
C VAL A 15 35.14 12.48 11.39
N MET A 16 34.57 12.50 10.18
CA MET A 16 33.95 13.71 9.64
C MET A 16 32.58 13.88 10.29
N ILE A 17 32.49 14.80 11.24
CA ILE A 17 31.22 15.33 11.73
C ILE A 17 30.69 16.27 10.65
N SER A 18 30.06 15.72 9.63
CA SER A 18 29.25 16.52 8.72
C SER A 18 27.86 16.67 9.31
N SER A 19 27.51 17.90 9.68
CA SER A 19 26.14 18.33 9.98
C SER A 19 25.25 18.11 8.75
N GLY A 20 24.80 16.88 8.57
CA GLY A 20 23.85 16.51 7.53
C GLY A 20 22.46 16.92 7.97
N ALA A 21 21.87 17.88 7.27
CA ALA A 21 20.42 18.05 7.28
C ALA A 21 19.80 16.68 7.00
N MET A 22 19.01 16.16 7.95
CA MET A 22 18.23 14.95 7.73
C MET A 22 17.18 15.28 6.68
N VAL A 23 17.52 15.04 5.42
CA VAL A 23 16.54 15.00 4.34
C VAL A 23 15.68 13.79 4.65
N PHE A 24 14.47 14.06 5.16
CA PHE A 24 13.41 13.07 5.24
C PHE A 24 13.10 12.63 3.80
N VAL A 25 13.79 11.59 3.34
CA VAL A 25 13.39 10.86 2.15
C VAL A 25 12.11 10.12 2.58
N PRO A 26 10.93 10.46 2.04
CA PRO A 26 9.75 9.67 2.33
C PRO A 26 10.06 8.23 1.91
N SER A 27 9.94 7.30 2.85
CA SER A 27 10.06 5.87 2.62
C SER A 27 9.23 5.55 1.38
N SER A 28 9.92 5.22 0.29
CA SER A 28 9.26 4.92 -0.98
C SER A 28 8.25 3.82 -0.69
N VAL A 29 6.97 4.11 -0.95
CA VAL A 29 5.93 3.09 -0.92
C VAL A 29 6.35 2.06 -1.95
N ALA A 30 6.83 0.90 -1.50
CA ALA A 30 7.17 -0.17 -2.41
C ALA A 30 5.86 -0.60 -3.08
N SER A 31 5.71 -0.26 -4.37
CA SER A 31 4.70 -0.91 -5.21
C SER A 31 5.02 -2.38 -5.19
N ALA A 32 4.12 -3.18 -4.64
CA ALA A 32 4.26 -4.62 -4.65
C ALA A 32 4.19 -5.09 -6.11
N THR A 33 4.92 -6.15 -6.46
CA THR A 33 4.80 -6.75 -7.79
C THR A 33 3.40 -7.37 -7.93
N GLU A 34 2.92 -7.61 -9.16
CA GLU A 34 1.59 -8.21 -9.36
C GLU A 34 1.45 -9.56 -8.65
N ASP A 35 2.54 -10.34 -8.54
CA ASP A 35 2.61 -11.59 -7.77
C ASP A 35 2.46 -11.37 -6.26
N ASP A 36 2.91 -10.23 -5.74
CA ASP A 36 2.73 -9.83 -4.34
C ASP A 36 1.27 -9.40 -4.05
N CYS A 37 0.39 -9.35 -5.05
CA CYS A 37 -0.98 -8.89 -4.91
C CYS A 37 -2.04 -9.99 -4.88
N ASP A 38 -1.61 -11.23 -4.65
CA ASP A 38 -2.36 -12.40 -4.16
C ASP A 38 -3.61 -12.84 -4.97
N GLY A 39 -4.10 -12.12 -5.98
CA GLY A 39 -5.39 -12.42 -6.62
C GLY A 39 -5.54 -12.02 -8.09
N ILE A 40 -4.83 -12.72 -8.98
CA ILE A 40 -5.16 -12.72 -10.40
C ILE A 40 -6.46 -13.52 -10.61
N GLY A 41 -7.53 -12.85 -11.06
CA GLY A 41 -8.66 -13.52 -11.70
C GLY A 41 -9.70 -14.18 -10.78
N VAL A 42 -9.93 -13.68 -9.56
CA VAL A 42 -11.03 -14.17 -8.72
C VAL A 42 -12.37 -13.91 -9.41
N ILE A 43 -13.02 -14.98 -9.88
CA ILE A 43 -14.37 -14.95 -10.44
C ILE A 43 -15.35 -15.05 -9.28
N GLY A 44 -15.93 -13.91 -8.90
CA GLY A 44 -16.90 -13.82 -7.82
C GLY A 44 -17.80 -12.61 -7.96
N VAL A 45 -18.88 -12.59 -7.19
CA VAL A 45 -19.74 -11.40 -7.07
C VAL A 45 -19.09 -10.48 -6.05
N PHE A 46 -18.71 -9.27 -6.46
CA PHE A 46 -18.12 -8.27 -5.58
C PHE A 46 -19.14 -7.20 -5.24
N ARG A 47 -19.25 -6.86 -3.96
CA ARG A 47 -20.17 -5.85 -3.45
C ARG A 47 -19.41 -4.76 -2.70
N ALA A 48 -19.91 -3.54 -2.77
CA ALA A 48 -19.35 -2.42 -2.02
C ALA A 48 -19.38 -2.72 -0.52
N VAL A 49 -18.30 -2.39 0.17
CA VAL A 49 -18.26 -2.44 1.64
C VAL A 49 -19.16 -1.33 2.19
N GLU A 50 -20.23 -1.71 2.89
CA GLU A 50 -21.27 -0.79 3.38
C GLU A 50 -20.83 0.08 4.57
N SER A 51 -19.70 -0.24 5.21
CA SER A 51 -19.20 0.46 6.41
C SER A 51 -18.55 1.83 6.14
N GLY A 52 -18.79 2.43 4.97
CA GLY A 52 -18.20 3.71 4.58
C GLY A 52 -16.69 3.66 4.29
N ALA A 53 -16.19 2.49 3.86
CA ALA A 53 -14.82 2.37 3.36
C ALA A 53 -14.64 3.04 1.99
N SER A 54 -15.70 3.05 1.19
CA SER A 54 -15.85 3.75 -0.08
C SER A 54 -15.92 5.27 0.09
N PHE A 55 -15.51 6.03 -0.93
CA PHE A 55 -15.44 7.49 -0.86
C PHE A 55 -15.77 8.16 -2.20
N ASP A 56 -16.16 9.42 -2.11
CA ASP A 56 -16.31 10.32 -3.26
C ASP A 56 -15.18 11.35 -3.25
N PHE A 57 -14.55 11.56 -4.40
CA PHE A 57 -13.45 12.52 -4.53
C PHE A 57 -13.40 13.13 -5.91
N ARG A 58 -13.48 14.47 -5.99
CA ARG A 58 -13.40 15.23 -7.26
C ARG A 58 -14.31 14.67 -8.37
N GLY A 59 -15.52 14.27 -8.00
CA GLY A 59 -16.51 13.70 -8.92
C GLY A 59 -16.34 12.21 -9.26
N ARG A 60 -15.38 11.50 -8.64
CA ARG A 60 -15.21 10.05 -8.77
C ARG A 60 -15.83 9.35 -7.56
N ARG A 61 -16.66 8.34 -7.80
CA ARG A 61 -17.11 7.40 -6.76
C ARG A 61 -16.17 6.20 -6.74
N VAL A 62 -15.41 6.04 -5.66
CA VAL A 62 -14.45 4.95 -5.49
C VAL A 62 -14.95 4.00 -4.41
N GLU A 63 -15.08 2.74 -4.76
CA GLU A 63 -15.52 1.68 -3.86
C GLU A 63 -14.38 0.75 -3.50
N LEU A 64 -14.32 0.40 -2.22
CA LEU A 64 -13.76 -0.87 -1.79
C LEU A 64 -14.88 -1.89 -1.90
N GLN A 65 -14.61 -3.02 -2.56
CA GLN A 65 -15.55 -4.11 -2.71
C GLN A 65 -14.96 -5.41 -2.18
N ASN A 66 -15.80 -6.22 -1.55
CA ASN A 66 -15.45 -7.56 -1.09
C ASN A 66 -16.21 -8.63 -1.87
N GLU A 67 -15.59 -9.80 -2.00
CA GLU A 67 -16.15 -10.98 -2.65
C GLU A 67 -17.23 -11.61 -1.78
N SER A 68 -18.48 -11.61 -2.25
CA SER A 68 -19.66 -11.88 -1.41
C SER A 68 -19.89 -13.34 -1.01
N ALA A 69 -19.16 -14.31 -1.59
CA ALA A 69 -19.37 -15.73 -1.26
C ALA A 69 -18.47 -16.18 -0.10
N LEU A 70 -17.23 -15.70 -0.04
CA LEU A 70 -16.25 -16.16 0.94
C LEU A 70 -15.61 -15.01 1.74
N ASP A 71 -15.85 -13.74 1.40
CA ASP A 71 -15.26 -12.57 2.07
C ASP A 71 -13.73 -12.68 2.17
N ARG A 72 -13.12 -13.23 1.11
CA ARG A 72 -11.67 -13.52 1.07
C ARG A 72 -10.87 -12.49 0.33
N TYR A 73 -11.52 -11.77 -0.57
CA TYR A 73 -10.85 -10.92 -1.52
C TYR A 73 -11.49 -9.55 -1.57
N SER A 74 -10.64 -8.54 -1.53
CA SER A 74 -11.04 -7.14 -1.73
C SER A 74 -10.52 -6.63 -3.06
N ARG A 75 -11.23 -5.69 -3.67
CA ARG A 75 -10.76 -4.92 -4.82
C ARG A 75 -11.24 -3.48 -4.72
N ALA A 76 -10.52 -2.57 -5.34
CA ALA A 76 -10.99 -1.21 -5.58
C ALA A 76 -11.64 -1.08 -6.97
N GLU A 77 -12.70 -0.28 -7.07
CA GLU A 77 -13.38 0.07 -8.33
C GLU A 77 -13.80 1.56 -8.33
N ILE A 78 -13.54 2.29 -9.40
CA ILE A 78 -14.15 3.59 -9.69
C ILE A 78 -15.50 3.31 -10.37
N LYS A 79 -16.60 3.43 -9.62
CA LYS A 79 -17.96 3.16 -10.14
C LYS A 79 -18.45 4.19 -11.13
N SER A 80 -18.08 5.45 -10.94
CA SER A 80 -18.51 6.55 -11.78
C SER A 80 -17.52 7.69 -11.76
N GLY A 81 -17.58 8.53 -12.81
CA GLY A 81 -16.77 9.74 -12.93
C GLY A 81 -15.29 9.52 -13.26
N ARG A 82 -14.90 8.30 -13.66
CA ARG A 82 -13.53 7.99 -14.08
C ARG A 82 -13.10 8.90 -15.24
N LYS A 83 -11.87 9.38 -15.17
CA LYS A 83 -11.21 10.13 -16.24
C LYS A 83 -9.94 9.42 -16.69
N SER A 84 -9.46 9.80 -17.88
CA SER A 84 -8.14 9.37 -18.35
C SER A 84 -7.06 9.86 -17.39
N GLY A 85 -6.08 9.00 -17.11
CA GLY A 85 -5.00 9.28 -16.15
C GLY A 85 -5.33 8.95 -14.69
N ASP A 86 -6.58 8.66 -14.34
CA ASP A 86 -6.91 8.17 -13.00
C ASP A 86 -6.17 6.84 -12.75
N ARG A 87 -5.54 6.71 -11.57
CA ARG A 87 -4.83 5.50 -11.13
C ARG A 87 -5.48 4.95 -9.87
N LEU A 88 -5.57 3.62 -9.75
CA LEU A 88 -6.28 2.96 -8.66
C LEU A 88 -5.47 1.78 -8.11
N TRP A 89 -5.49 1.59 -6.79
CA TRP A 89 -4.84 0.46 -6.13
C TRP A 89 -5.57 0.10 -4.83
N VAL A 90 -5.18 -1.04 -4.27
CA VAL A 90 -5.61 -1.45 -2.92
C VAL A 90 -4.38 -1.44 -2.02
N ASP A 91 -4.46 -0.76 -0.88
CA ASP A 91 -3.48 -0.98 0.17
C ASP A 91 -3.96 -2.15 1.04
N ARG A 92 -3.05 -3.04 1.44
CA ARG A 92 -3.32 -4.12 2.40
C ARG A 92 -2.31 -4.11 3.53
N SER A 93 -2.77 -4.20 4.76
CA SER A 93 -1.92 -4.42 5.93
C SER A 93 -1.18 -5.76 5.87
N TYR A 94 -0.02 -5.84 6.55
CA TYR A 94 0.61 -7.11 6.89
C TYR A 94 0.12 -7.68 8.23
N ARG A 95 -0.51 -6.84 9.05
CA ARG A 95 -1.12 -7.23 10.30
C ARG A 95 -2.45 -7.95 10.05
N SER A 96 -2.63 -9.10 10.71
CA SER A 96 -3.93 -9.77 10.77
C SER A 96 -4.79 -9.29 11.94
N PHE A 97 -6.09 -9.44 11.77
CA PHE A 97 -7.18 -9.05 12.68
C PHE A 97 -8.21 -10.20 12.78
N PRO A 98 -7.81 -11.40 13.25
CA PRO A 98 -8.65 -12.60 13.20
C PRO A 98 -9.98 -12.49 13.97
N ASP A 99 -10.02 -11.63 14.99
CA ASP A 99 -11.17 -11.48 15.90
C ASP A 99 -11.93 -10.16 15.67
N PHE A 100 -11.71 -9.48 14.53
CA PHE A 100 -12.32 -8.17 14.27
C PHE A 100 -12.73 -8.01 12.82
N LYS A 101 -13.97 -7.57 12.59
CA LYS A 101 -14.48 -7.11 11.30
C LYS A 101 -14.89 -5.66 11.40
N GLY A 102 -14.59 -4.86 10.38
CA GLY A 102 -14.96 -3.45 10.35
C GLY A 102 -13.80 -2.49 10.12
N ILE A 103 -14.05 -1.22 10.45
CA ILE A 103 -13.10 -0.14 10.20
C ILE A 103 -12.03 -0.10 11.29
N VAL A 104 -10.76 -0.04 10.87
CA VAL A 104 -9.61 0.20 11.74
C VAL A 104 -8.93 1.53 11.40
N SER A 105 -8.19 2.09 12.35
CA SER A 105 -7.39 3.30 12.12
C SER A 105 -6.18 3.01 11.23
N ASP A 106 -5.65 4.06 10.58
CA ASP A 106 -4.42 3.97 9.77
C ASP A 106 -3.23 3.47 10.59
N ALA A 107 -3.11 3.93 11.84
CA ALA A 107 -2.07 3.48 12.76
C ALA A 107 -2.19 1.98 13.11
N GLN A 108 -3.41 1.47 13.31
CA GLN A 108 -3.62 0.05 13.59
C GLN A 108 -3.30 -0.82 12.36
N ALA A 109 -3.76 -0.41 11.17
CA ALA A 109 -3.55 -1.15 9.93
C ALA A 109 -2.07 -1.20 9.53
N LYS A 110 -1.35 -0.08 9.67
CA LYS A 110 0.04 0.05 9.21
C LYS A 110 1.10 -0.35 10.24
N ARG A 111 0.69 -0.73 11.45
CA ARG A 111 1.62 -1.01 12.58
C ARG A 111 2.74 -1.97 12.20
N ASP A 112 2.40 -3.04 11.48
CA ASP A 112 3.34 -4.10 11.09
C ASP A 112 3.78 -3.94 9.61
N GLY A 113 3.53 -2.75 9.04
CA GLY A 113 3.70 -2.47 7.61
C GLY A 113 2.45 -2.79 6.78
N TRP A 114 2.53 -2.43 5.51
CA TRP A 114 1.47 -2.62 4.52
C TRP A 114 2.07 -2.70 3.12
N LYS A 115 1.34 -3.29 2.17
CA LYS A 115 1.69 -3.37 0.75
C LYS A 115 0.70 -2.62 -0.12
N MET A 116 1.22 -2.01 -1.19
CA MET A 116 0.43 -1.34 -2.22
C MET A 116 0.24 -2.26 -3.42
N CYS A 117 -1.01 -2.55 -3.78
CA CYS A 117 -1.36 -3.39 -4.90
C CYS A 117 -1.90 -2.62 -6.09
N GLY A 118 -0.99 -2.30 -7.02
CA GLY A 118 -1.18 -1.39 -8.14
C GLY A 118 0.05 -0.46 -8.28
N PRO A 119 -0.07 0.72 -8.91
CA PRO A 119 -1.30 1.34 -9.39
C PRO A 119 -1.74 0.81 -10.76
N TYR A 120 -3.05 0.60 -10.92
CA TYR A 120 -3.69 0.22 -12.16
C TYR A 120 -4.35 1.43 -12.81
N THR A 121 -4.30 1.50 -14.15
CA THR A 121 -4.98 2.57 -14.90
C THR A 121 -6.44 2.26 -15.19
N GLY A 122 -6.88 1.02 -14.95
CA GLY A 122 -8.25 0.54 -15.16
C GLY A 122 -9.29 1.14 -14.21
N SER A 123 -10.58 0.91 -14.47
CA SER A 123 -11.66 1.30 -13.55
C SER A 123 -11.73 0.39 -12.33
N ARG A 124 -11.10 -0.78 -12.39
CA ARG A 124 -11.02 -1.73 -11.30
C ARG A 124 -9.60 -2.26 -11.17
N THR A 125 -9.22 -2.55 -9.95
CA THR A 125 -7.98 -3.24 -9.61
C THR A 125 -8.12 -4.76 -9.77
N GLN A 126 -6.99 -5.47 -9.76
CA GLN A 126 -7.00 -6.89 -9.44
C GLN A 126 -7.46 -7.12 -7.99
N SER A 127 -7.87 -8.34 -7.67
CA SER A 127 -8.31 -8.70 -6.33
C SER A 127 -7.12 -8.96 -5.41
N VAL A 128 -7.25 -8.60 -4.13
CA VAL A 128 -6.22 -8.80 -3.11
C VAL A 128 -6.80 -9.66 -2.01
N PHE A 129 -6.07 -10.70 -1.59
CA PHE A 129 -6.49 -11.54 -0.48
C PHE A 129 -6.52 -10.74 0.83
N ASN A 130 -7.69 -10.67 1.46
CA ASN A 130 -7.99 -9.83 2.62
C ASN A 130 -8.65 -10.56 3.81
N SER A 131 -8.78 -11.90 3.77
CA SER A 131 -9.56 -12.78 4.68
C SER A 131 -9.33 -12.65 6.21
N ASN A 132 -8.48 -11.75 6.69
CA ASN A 132 -8.30 -11.30 8.09
C ASN A 132 -7.40 -10.05 8.13
N TYR A 133 -7.17 -9.39 7.00
CA TYR A 133 -6.29 -8.25 6.90
C TYR A 133 -7.15 -7.00 6.74
N ALA A 134 -6.59 -5.85 7.07
CA ALA A 134 -7.20 -4.59 6.69
C ALA A 134 -6.82 -4.24 5.25
N ALA A 135 -7.80 -3.87 4.43
CA ALA A 135 -7.62 -3.32 3.08
C ALA A 135 -8.30 -1.96 2.94
N ARG A 136 -7.82 -1.13 2.01
CA ARG A 136 -8.50 0.11 1.60
C ARG A 136 -8.34 0.38 0.12
N ALA A 137 -9.36 0.98 -0.47
CA ALA A 137 -9.25 1.53 -1.83
C ALA A 137 -8.48 2.86 -1.79
N CYS A 138 -7.57 3.02 -2.72
CA CYS A 138 -6.83 4.25 -2.94
C CYS A 138 -6.74 4.56 -4.42
N GLY A 139 -6.61 5.84 -4.76
CA GLY A 139 -6.33 6.25 -6.12
C GLY A 139 -5.68 7.62 -6.21
N GLU A 140 -5.13 7.90 -7.38
CA GLU A 140 -4.61 9.20 -7.75
C GLU A 140 -5.53 9.81 -8.80
N PHE A 141 -6.05 11.00 -8.48
CA PHE A 141 -7.07 11.69 -9.27
C PHE A 141 -6.63 13.14 -9.50
N ASP A 142 -6.34 13.47 -10.75
CA ASP A 142 -5.80 14.78 -11.14
C ASP A 142 -4.55 15.15 -10.30
N GLY A 143 -3.61 14.20 -10.19
CA GLY A 143 -2.32 14.34 -9.48
C GLY A 143 -2.39 14.30 -7.95
N ILE A 144 -3.56 14.02 -7.35
CA ILE A 144 -3.72 13.93 -5.89
C ILE A 144 -4.13 12.52 -5.47
N THR A 145 -3.37 11.96 -4.54
CA THR A 145 -3.69 10.69 -3.89
C THR A 145 -4.79 10.86 -2.86
N LYS A 146 -5.83 10.02 -2.95
CA LYS A 146 -6.89 9.88 -1.95
C LYS A 146 -7.10 8.41 -1.64
N CYS A 147 -7.20 8.11 -0.36
CA CYS A 147 -7.54 6.79 0.15
C CYS A 147 -8.85 6.83 0.95
N GLY A 148 -9.56 5.71 0.91
CA GLY A 148 -10.67 5.40 1.79
C GLY A 148 -10.20 4.95 3.18
N LYS A 149 -11.14 4.43 3.96
CA LYS A 149 -10.85 3.87 5.29
C LYS A 149 -10.35 2.43 5.16
N TRP A 150 -9.54 1.99 6.12
CA TRP A 150 -9.13 0.60 6.26
C TRP A 150 -10.29 -0.24 6.79
N TYR A 151 -10.59 -1.34 6.11
CA TYR A 151 -11.64 -2.28 6.46
C TYR A 151 -11.10 -3.70 6.54
N VAL A 152 -11.46 -4.40 7.62
CA VAL A 152 -11.25 -5.83 7.78
C VAL A 152 -12.54 -6.55 7.43
N ASP A 153 -12.43 -7.51 6.50
CA ASP A 153 -13.55 -8.30 5.98
C ASP A 153 -14.04 -9.38 6.94
#